data_AF-A0A1Y5P9N6-F1
#
_entry.id   AF-A0A1Y5P9N6-F1
#
_cell.length_a   1.000
_cell.length_b   1.000
_cell.length_c   1.000
_cell.angle_alpha   90.00
_cell.angle_beta   90.00
_cell.angle_gamma   90.00
#
_symmetry.space_group_name_H-M   'P 1'
#
loop_
_entity.id
_entity.type
_entity.pdbx_description
1 polymer ?
#
loop_
_entity_poly.entity_id
_entity_poly.type
_entity_poly.pdbx_seq_one_letter_code
_entity_poly.pdbx_strand_id
1 'polypeptide(L)'
;MRAIPSVSTDSAIIRRSLDDPSAFAELFDRHARAVGRFAARRVGEQGGQDVLSETFLVAFRRRSTFDHAWESAMPWLLGIASRLIKKQRANEARQWRSVVASAGVADGWTDGDIARAEDRTDAAATLARLARDIDALPSRDRETLLLHAWGDLTYEEIAVALNVPVGTVRSRLNRVRRKLGAAGAAWGIGREEGRDGRVQQGA
;
A
#
# COMPACT_ATOMS: atom_id res chain seq x y z
N MET A 1 -19.39 -29.84 -19.51
CA MET A 1 -19.74 -28.52 -20.07
C MET A 1 -18.70 -27.52 -19.56
N ARG A 2 -17.72 -27.13 -20.38
CA ARG A 2 -16.61 -26.25 -19.98
C ARG A 2 -17.15 -24.82 -19.92
N ALA A 3 -17.15 -24.20 -18.74
CA ALA A 3 -17.46 -22.79 -18.60
C ALA A 3 -16.43 -21.99 -19.41
N ILE A 4 -16.90 -21.21 -20.38
CA ILE A 4 -16.09 -20.19 -21.05
C ILE A 4 -15.73 -19.19 -19.94
N PRO A 5 -14.44 -18.95 -19.62
CA PRO A 5 -14.10 -17.91 -18.67
C PRO A 5 -14.42 -16.58 -19.34
N SER A 6 -15.61 -16.02 -19.10
CA SER A 6 -15.77 -14.59 -19.31
C SER A 6 -14.82 -13.95 -18.30
N VAL A 7 -13.75 -13.30 -18.77
CA VAL A 7 -12.82 -12.56 -17.91
C VAL A 7 -13.60 -11.41 -17.29
N SER A 8 -14.28 -11.70 -16.19
CA SER A 8 -15.17 -10.75 -15.53
C SER A 8 -14.29 -9.69 -14.88
N THR A 9 -14.52 -8.41 -15.20
CA THR A 9 -13.85 -7.31 -14.51
C THR A 9 -14.13 -7.39 -13.02
N ASP A 10 -13.25 -6.83 -12.18
CA ASP A 10 -13.49 -6.82 -10.73
C ASP A 10 -14.81 -6.11 -10.40
N SER A 11 -15.12 -5.04 -11.15
CA SER A 11 -16.39 -4.34 -11.07
C SER A 11 -17.59 -5.26 -11.28
N ALA A 12 -17.53 -6.16 -12.27
CA ALA A 12 -18.59 -7.14 -12.52
C ALA A 12 -18.69 -8.20 -11.42
N ILE A 13 -17.55 -8.68 -10.90
CA ILE A 13 -17.51 -9.60 -9.75
C ILE A 13 -18.16 -8.95 -8.53
N ILE A 14 -17.79 -7.71 -8.23
CA ILE A 14 -18.32 -6.96 -7.09
C ILE A 14 -19.83 -6.76 -7.24
N ARG A 15 -20.33 -6.39 -8.42
CA ARG A 15 -21.78 -6.27 -8.67
C ARG A 15 -22.50 -7.58 -8.38
N ARG A 16 -22.07 -8.69 -8.99
CA ARG A 16 -22.67 -10.01 -8.75
C ARG A 16 -22.64 -10.39 -7.27
N SER A 17 -21.56 -10.03 -6.57
CA SER A 17 -21.40 -10.38 -5.15
C SER A 17 -22.37 -9.69 -4.20
N LEU A 18 -23.12 -8.68 -4.66
CA LEU A 18 -24.19 -8.07 -3.89
C LEU A 18 -25.40 -9.02 -3.78
N ASP A 19 -25.70 -9.76 -4.85
CA ASP A 19 -26.80 -10.72 -4.91
C ASP A 19 -26.36 -12.14 -4.53
N ASP A 20 -25.15 -12.54 -4.95
CA ASP A 20 -24.53 -13.82 -4.62
C ASP A 20 -23.22 -13.59 -3.87
N PRO A 21 -23.23 -13.57 -2.52
CA PRO A 21 -22.04 -13.34 -1.72
C PRO A 21 -20.85 -14.25 -2.04
N SER A 22 -21.09 -15.47 -2.54
CA SER A 22 -20.02 -16.42 -2.87
C SER A 22 -19.18 -15.97 -4.07
N ALA A 23 -19.75 -15.18 -4.98
CA ALA A 23 -19.05 -14.62 -6.14
C ALA A 23 -17.85 -13.73 -5.73
N PHE A 24 -17.84 -13.19 -4.51
CA PHE A 24 -16.71 -12.38 -4.02
C PHE A 24 -15.41 -13.19 -3.88
N ALA A 25 -15.48 -14.52 -3.74
CA ALA A 25 -14.30 -15.38 -3.65
C ALA A 25 -13.38 -15.24 -4.89
N GLU A 26 -13.96 -15.00 -6.07
CA GLU A 26 -13.19 -14.75 -7.30
C GLU A 26 -12.28 -13.51 -7.17
N LEU A 27 -12.76 -12.47 -6.47
CA LEU A 27 -11.98 -11.27 -6.21
C LEU A 27 -10.82 -11.55 -5.24
N PHE A 28 -11.05 -12.40 -4.24
CA PHE A 28 -10.02 -12.86 -3.31
C PHE A 28 -8.93 -13.62 -4.05
N ASP A 29 -9.30 -14.65 -4.82
CA ASP A 29 -8.35 -15.49 -5.55
C ASP A 29 -7.46 -14.68 -6.50
N ARG A 30 -8.05 -13.66 -7.14
CA ARG A 30 -7.34 -12.77 -8.06
C ARG A 30 -6.32 -11.87 -7.38
N HIS A 31 -6.64 -11.32 -6.20
CA HIS A 31 -5.88 -10.21 -5.61
C HIS A 31 -5.16 -10.53 -4.30
N ALA A 32 -5.47 -11.65 -3.64
CA ALA A 32 -4.91 -11.99 -2.34
C ALA A 32 -3.38 -11.98 -2.33
N ARG A 33 -2.76 -12.52 -3.38
CA ARG A 33 -1.29 -12.54 -3.49
C ARG A 33 -0.69 -11.14 -3.62
N ALA A 34 -1.32 -10.23 -4.35
CA ALA A 34 -0.83 -8.87 -4.54
C ALA A 34 -0.99 -8.05 -3.26
N VAL A 35 -2.18 -8.08 -2.66
CA VAL A 35 -2.49 -7.40 -1.40
C VAL A 35 -1.61 -7.93 -0.25
N GLY A 36 -1.45 -9.26 -0.15
CA GLY A 36 -0.61 -9.90 0.85
C GLY A 36 0.85 -9.50 0.74
N ARG A 37 1.44 -9.51 -0.46
CA ARG A 37 2.82 -9.02 -0.67
C ARG A 37 2.98 -7.55 -0.33
N PHE A 38 2.01 -6.72 -0.72
CA PHE A 38 2.03 -5.30 -0.40
C PHE A 38 2.03 -5.08 1.11
N ALA A 39 1.17 -5.79 1.84
CA ALA A 39 1.09 -5.70 3.30
C ALA A 39 2.35 -6.26 3.97
N ALA A 40 2.83 -7.44 3.55
CA ALA A 40 4.00 -8.09 4.14
C ALA A 40 5.27 -7.23 4.04
N ARG A 41 5.45 -6.48 2.94
CA ARG A 41 6.56 -5.50 2.81
C ARG A 41 6.48 -4.36 3.82
N ARG A 42 5.31 -4.08 4.39
CA ARG A 42 5.06 -2.92 5.28
C ARG A 42 5.03 -3.29 6.76
N VAL A 43 4.60 -4.50 7.09
CA VAL A 43 4.40 -4.96 8.47
C VAL A 43 4.98 -6.35 8.76
N GLY A 44 5.78 -6.91 7.85
CA GLY A 44 6.32 -8.26 7.96
C GLY A 44 5.30 -9.33 7.55
N GLU A 45 5.76 -10.58 7.37
CA GLU A 45 4.93 -11.67 6.83
C GLU A 45 3.67 -11.93 7.66
N GLN A 46 3.82 -12.10 8.98
CA GLN A 46 2.69 -12.40 9.88
C GLN A 46 1.66 -11.27 9.90
N GLY A 47 2.10 -10.02 10.15
CA GLY A 47 1.21 -8.87 10.09
C GLY A 47 0.61 -8.64 8.70
N GLY A 48 1.32 -9.07 7.65
CA GLY A 48 0.84 -9.01 6.27
C GLY A 48 -0.37 -9.92 6.03
N GLN A 49 -0.37 -11.13 6.60
CA GLN A 49 -1.50 -12.07 6.54
C GLN A 49 -2.72 -11.54 7.30
N ASP A 50 -2.51 -10.90 8.46
CA ASP A 50 -3.58 -10.27 9.23
C ASP A 50 -4.22 -9.12 8.45
N VAL A 51 -3.39 -8.22 7.90
CA VAL A 51 -3.85 -7.10 7.08
C VAL A 51 -4.56 -7.59 5.82
N LEU A 52 -4.06 -8.64 5.16
CA LEU A 52 -4.72 -9.26 4.01
C LEU A 52 -6.13 -9.71 4.37
N SER A 53 -6.25 -10.50 5.44
CA SER A 53 -7.52 -11.05 5.91
C SER A 53 -8.52 -9.94 6.27
N GLU A 54 -8.07 -8.94 7.05
CA GLU A 54 -8.93 -7.81 7.43
C GLU A 54 -9.28 -6.94 6.22
N THR A 55 -8.38 -6.79 5.23
CA THR A 55 -8.66 -6.04 4.00
C THR A 55 -9.83 -6.66 3.24
N PHE A 56 -9.81 -7.97 3.01
CA PHE A 56 -10.89 -8.65 2.28
C PHE A 56 -12.18 -8.73 3.09
N LEU A 57 -12.10 -8.83 4.42
CA LEU A 57 -13.28 -8.73 5.29
C LEU A 57 -13.94 -7.35 5.19
N VAL A 58 -13.14 -6.27 5.26
CA VAL A 58 -13.63 -4.89 5.14
C VAL A 58 -14.18 -4.65 3.74
N ALA A 59 -13.47 -5.11 2.70
CA ALA A 59 -13.89 -5.00 1.31
C ALA A 59 -15.24 -5.73 1.12
N PHE A 60 -15.36 -6.98 1.55
CA PHE A 60 -16.62 -7.72 1.47
C PHE A 60 -17.78 -6.98 2.15
N ARG A 61 -17.58 -6.46 3.37
CA ARG A 61 -18.63 -5.70 4.09
C ARG A 61 -19.01 -4.38 3.41
N ARG A 62 -18.08 -3.77 2.67
CA ARG A 62 -18.24 -2.46 2.03
C ARG A 62 -18.37 -2.53 0.51
N ARG A 63 -18.56 -3.72 -0.07
CA ARG A 63 -18.52 -3.93 -1.52
C ARG A 63 -19.60 -3.14 -2.27
N SER A 64 -20.70 -2.77 -1.61
CA SER A 64 -21.73 -1.87 -2.16
C SER A 64 -21.26 -0.41 -2.32
N THR A 65 -20.14 -0.01 -1.70
CA THR A 65 -19.55 1.33 -1.83
C THR A 65 -18.44 1.38 -2.88
N PHE A 66 -18.20 0.28 -3.60
CA PHE A 66 -17.19 0.27 -4.66
C PHE A 66 -17.64 1.18 -5.80
N ASP A 67 -16.74 2.04 -6.27
CA ASP A 67 -17.00 2.90 -7.41
C ASP A 67 -16.86 2.09 -8.70
N HIS A 68 -18.00 1.77 -9.30
CA HIS A 68 -18.07 0.96 -10.50
C HIS A 68 -17.61 1.66 -11.78
N ALA A 69 -17.22 2.94 -11.71
CA ALA A 69 -16.47 3.58 -12.79
C ALA A 69 -15.08 2.94 -13.01
N TRP A 70 -14.57 2.19 -12.01
CA TRP A 70 -13.32 1.45 -12.08
C TRP A 70 -13.55 -0.01 -12.40
N GLU A 71 -12.80 -0.55 -13.36
CA GLU A 71 -12.84 -1.98 -13.71
C GLU A 71 -12.05 -2.85 -12.73
N SER A 72 -10.95 -2.30 -12.19
CA SER A 72 -10.05 -2.95 -11.23
C SER A 72 -10.37 -2.52 -9.79
N ALA A 73 -10.40 -3.49 -8.88
CA ALA A 73 -10.57 -3.26 -7.45
C ALA A 73 -9.23 -3.04 -6.72
N MET A 74 -8.09 -3.25 -7.37
CA MET A 74 -6.77 -3.14 -6.74
C MET A 74 -6.54 -1.79 -6.04
N PRO A 75 -6.85 -0.63 -6.65
CA PRO A 75 -6.66 0.66 -5.98
C PRO A 75 -7.49 0.77 -4.70
N TRP A 76 -8.73 0.28 -4.74
CA TRP A 76 -9.63 0.27 -3.59
C TRP A 76 -9.14 -0.67 -2.48
N LEU A 77 -8.72 -1.89 -2.84
CA LEU A 77 -8.17 -2.89 -1.91
C LEU A 77 -6.89 -2.39 -1.24
N LEU A 78 -5.92 -1.87 -2.01
CA LEU A 78 -4.68 -1.33 -1.45
C LEU A 78 -4.95 -0.08 -0.60
N GLY A 79 -5.94 0.74 -0.98
CA GLY A 79 -6.42 1.83 -0.14
C GLY A 79 -6.93 1.34 1.22
N ILE A 80 -7.73 0.27 1.27
CA ILE A 80 -8.19 -0.34 2.52
C ILE A 80 -7.00 -0.83 3.34
N ALA A 81 -6.11 -1.63 2.74
CA ALA A 81 -4.91 -2.16 3.38
C ALA A 81 -4.04 -1.05 3.99
N SER A 82 -3.80 0.04 3.26
CA SER A 82 -3.06 1.21 3.74
C SER A 82 -3.67 1.85 4.98
N ARG A 83 -5.01 1.95 5.04
CA ARG A 83 -5.71 2.49 6.21
C ARG A 83 -5.57 1.57 7.42
N LEU A 84 -5.63 0.25 7.21
CA LEU A 84 -5.46 -0.76 8.26
C LEU A 84 -4.04 -0.74 8.83
N ILE A 85 -3.02 -0.75 7.97
CA ILE A 85 -1.60 -0.66 8.38
C ILE A 85 -1.34 0.61 9.18
N LYS A 86 -1.89 1.75 8.74
CA LYS A 86 -1.76 3.02 9.46
C LYS A 86 -2.39 2.94 10.85
N LYS A 87 -3.56 2.31 10.97
CA LYS A 87 -4.25 2.12 12.26
C LYS A 87 -3.44 1.19 13.18
N GLN A 88 -2.92 0.08 12.67
CA GLN A 88 -2.08 -0.85 13.42
C GLN A 88 -0.83 -0.16 13.98
N ARG A 89 -0.06 0.54 13.14
CA ARG A 89 1.14 1.27 13.59
C ARG A 89 0.82 2.34 14.63
N ALA A 90 -0.31 3.04 14.51
CA ALA A 90 -0.73 4.04 15.48
C ALA A 90 -1.09 3.41 16.84
N ASN A 91 -1.71 2.23 16.83
CA ASN A 91 -2.05 1.47 18.02
C ASN A 91 -0.80 0.92 18.71
N GLU A 92 0.12 0.31 17.96
CA GLU A 92 1.41 -0.18 18.47
C GLU A 92 2.18 0.97 19.13
N ALA A 93 2.35 2.12 18.46
CA ALA A 93 3.03 3.28 19.02
C ALA A 93 2.33 3.83 20.29
N ARG A 94 1.02 3.65 20.44
CA ARG A 94 0.29 4.02 21.67
C ARG A 94 0.52 3.02 22.79
N GLN A 95 0.52 1.72 22.49
CA GLN A 95 0.81 0.66 23.44
C GLN A 95 2.25 0.75 23.95
N TRP A 96 3.23 0.96 23.06
CA TRP A 96 4.62 1.20 23.45
C TRP A 96 4.77 2.39 24.40
N ARG A 97 4.14 3.52 24.09
CA ARG A 97 4.15 4.69 24.99
C ARG A 97 3.50 4.38 26.34
N SER A 98 2.43 3.59 26.37
CA SER A 98 1.81 3.15 27.62
C SER A 98 2.73 2.23 28.41
N VAL A 99 3.39 1.26 27.77
CA VAL A 99 4.33 0.33 28.41
C VAL A 99 5.53 1.09 28.97
N VAL A 100 6.13 2.02 28.21
CA VAL A 100 7.23 2.87 28.67
C VAL A 100 6.80 3.74 29.85
N ALA A 101 5.61 4.35 29.79
CA ALA A 101 5.07 5.15 30.88
C ALA A 101 4.79 4.30 32.15
N SER A 102 4.30 3.08 31.99
CA SER A 102 4.04 2.14 33.10
C SER A 102 5.30 1.51 33.66
N ALA A 103 6.36 1.38 32.87
CA ALA A 103 7.65 0.83 33.29
C ALA A 103 8.52 1.82 34.08
N GLY A 104 8.08 3.07 34.28
CA GLY A 104 8.81 4.09 35.06
C GLY A 104 10.14 4.54 34.44
N VAL A 105 10.43 4.15 33.20
CA VAL A 105 11.62 4.59 32.45
C VAL A 105 11.32 5.95 31.83
N ALA A 106 11.19 6.96 32.69
CA ALA A 106 11.22 8.36 32.29
C ALA A 106 12.67 8.84 32.32
N ASP A 107 13.51 8.31 31.43
CA ASP A 107 14.69 9.07 30.99
C ASP A 107 15.11 8.72 29.57
N GLY A 108 15.43 9.76 28.81
CA GLY A 108 15.92 9.82 27.44
C GLY A 108 15.88 8.58 26.55
N TRP A 109 14.83 8.46 25.72
CA TRP A 109 14.98 7.82 24.40
C TRP A 109 14.52 8.79 23.32
N THR A 110 15.47 9.57 22.81
CA THR A 110 15.33 10.20 21.49
C THR A 110 15.50 9.10 20.45
N ASP A 111 14.58 9.05 19.50
CA ASP A 111 14.56 8.13 18.35
C ASP A 111 15.93 8.09 17.65
N GLY A 112 16.74 7.08 17.96
CA GLY A 112 18.13 7.06 17.49
C GLY A 112 19.07 6.04 18.10
N ASP A 113 18.65 4.84 18.51
CA ASP A 113 19.60 3.82 18.97
C ASP A 113 19.13 2.37 18.75
N ILE A 114 19.07 1.93 17.48
CA ILE A 114 19.34 0.53 17.12
C ILE A 114 20.18 0.51 15.85
N ALA A 115 21.48 0.75 15.98
CA ALA A 115 22.45 0.34 14.97
C ALA A 115 23.87 0.30 15.56
N ARG A 116 24.21 -0.77 16.28
CA ARG A 116 25.60 -1.24 16.39
C ARG A 116 25.69 -2.65 15.84
N ALA A 117 26.22 -2.72 14.61
CA ALA A 117 26.86 -3.88 14.01
C ALA A 117 27.56 -3.33 12.76
N GLU A 118 28.76 -2.82 12.98
CA GLU A 118 29.72 -2.43 11.94
C GLU A 118 30.32 -3.70 11.36
N ASP A 119 29.76 -4.15 10.23
CA ASP A 119 30.52 -4.57 9.05
C ASP A 119 29.51 -4.78 7.90
N ARG A 120 29.32 -3.78 7.05
CA ARG A 120 28.31 -3.81 5.98
C ARG A 120 28.87 -3.18 4.73
N THR A 121 28.86 -3.95 3.64
CA THR A 121 29.09 -3.49 2.27
C THR A 121 28.32 -2.19 1.98
N ASP A 122 28.88 -1.32 1.14
CA ASP A 122 28.31 -0.01 0.76
C ASP A 122 26.82 -0.05 0.39
N ALA A 123 26.36 -1.18 -0.17
CA ALA A 123 24.96 -1.43 -0.52
C ALA A 123 24.04 -1.47 0.70
N ALA A 124 24.40 -2.18 1.77
CA ALA A 124 23.57 -2.31 2.96
C ALA A 124 23.52 -1.00 3.77
N ALA A 125 24.63 -0.25 3.82
CA ALA A 125 24.65 1.10 4.40
C ALA A 125 23.76 2.08 3.60
N THR A 126 23.80 1.98 2.26
CA THR A 126 22.95 2.78 1.38
C THR A 126 21.46 2.46 1.56
N LEU A 127 21.10 1.18 1.64
CA LEU A 127 19.72 0.75 1.90
C LEU A 127 19.21 1.21 3.28
N ALA A 128 20.04 1.14 4.32
CA ALA A 128 19.68 1.61 5.66
C ALA A 128 19.47 3.14 5.71
N ARG A 129 20.29 3.91 4.98
CA ARG A 129 20.08 5.37 4.82
C ARG A 129 18.75 5.66 4.11
N LEU A 130 18.49 4.99 3.00
CA LEU A 130 17.25 5.16 2.25
C LEU A 130 16.00 4.81 3.09
N ALA A 131 16.06 3.73 3.87
CA ALA A 131 14.98 3.36 4.78
C ALA A 131 14.66 4.49 5.78
N ARG A 132 15.69 5.07 6.40
CA ARG A 132 15.54 6.23 7.30
C ARG A 132 14.96 7.45 6.60
N ASP A 133 15.42 7.75 5.38
CA ASP A 133 14.92 8.91 4.61
C ASP A 133 13.44 8.74 4.25
N ILE A 134 13.01 7.52 3.91
CA ILE A 134 11.61 7.17 3.67
C ILE A 134 10.79 7.29 4.95
N ASP A 135 11.28 6.79 6.08
CA ASP A 135 10.57 6.88 7.36
C ASP A 135 10.41 8.32 7.84
N ALA A 136 11.39 9.19 7.56
CA ALA A 136 11.34 10.62 7.82
C ALA A 136 10.40 11.41 6.89
N LEU A 137 9.81 10.78 5.87
CA LEU A 137 8.78 11.43 5.04
C LEU A 137 7.50 11.69 5.85
N PRO A 138 6.78 12.80 5.58
CA PRO A 138 5.42 12.97 6.07
C PRO A 138 4.57 11.75 5.72
N SER A 139 3.76 11.25 6.67
CA SER A 139 2.98 10.02 6.49
C SER A 139 2.18 9.99 5.18
N ARG A 140 1.64 11.13 4.73
CA ARG A 140 0.89 11.23 3.47
C ARG A 140 1.76 11.08 2.22
N ASP A 141 2.98 11.61 2.26
CA ASP A 141 3.94 11.52 1.15
C ASP A 141 4.54 10.11 1.07
N ARG A 142 4.89 9.53 2.23
CA ARG A 142 5.33 8.12 2.34
C ARG A 142 4.27 7.16 1.82
N GLU A 143 3.01 7.37 2.17
CA GLU A 143 1.92 6.52 1.71
C GLU A 143 1.78 6.52 0.18
N THR A 144 1.80 7.72 -0.41
CA THR A 144 1.76 7.87 -1.87
C THR A 144 2.94 7.19 -2.55
N LEU A 145 4.15 7.31 -1.99
CA LEU A 145 5.34 6.61 -2.50
C LEU A 145 5.15 5.09 -2.48
N LEU A 146 4.68 4.53 -1.36
CA LEU A 146 4.62 3.08 -1.19
C LEU A 146 3.50 2.43 -2.03
N LEU A 147 2.38 3.13 -2.24
CA LEU A 147 1.36 2.68 -3.20
C LEU A 147 1.89 2.66 -4.64
N HIS A 148 2.69 3.66 -5.03
CA HIS A 148 3.32 3.65 -6.34
C HIS A 148 4.36 2.53 -6.48
N ALA A 149 5.33 2.49 -5.56
CA ALA A 149 6.50 1.63 -5.71
C ALA A 149 6.25 0.15 -5.37
N TRP A 150 5.36 -0.13 -4.41
CA TRP A 150 5.06 -1.51 -3.99
C TRP A 150 3.67 -1.97 -4.40
N GLY A 151 2.73 -1.04 -4.58
CA GLY A 151 1.41 -1.33 -5.13
C GLY A 151 1.37 -1.33 -6.66
N ASP A 152 2.41 -0.83 -7.33
CA ASP A 152 2.49 -0.64 -8.79
C ASP A 152 1.27 0.12 -9.34
N LEU A 153 0.71 1.02 -8.54
CA LEU A 153 -0.45 1.83 -8.90
C LEU A 153 -0.03 3.06 -9.72
N THR A 154 -0.86 3.40 -10.71
CA THR A 154 -0.76 4.67 -11.44
C THR A 154 -1.17 5.85 -10.56
N TYR A 155 -0.96 7.08 -11.03
CA TYR A 155 -1.29 8.27 -10.22
C TYR A 155 -2.80 8.39 -9.99
N GLU A 156 -3.60 8.04 -10.99
CA GLU A 156 -5.06 8.03 -10.97
C GLU A 156 -5.55 6.96 -9.98
N GLU A 157 -4.97 5.76 -10.02
CA GLU A 157 -5.28 4.68 -9.07
C GLU A 157 -4.90 5.06 -7.64
N ILE A 158 -3.74 5.69 -7.44
CA ILE A 158 -3.35 6.18 -6.11
C ILE A 158 -4.32 7.25 -5.60
N ALA A 159 -4.81 8.12 -6.49
CA ALA A 159 -5.83 9.11 -6.16
C ALA A 159 -7.12 8.45 -5.64
N VAL A 160 -7.57 7.37 -6.27
CA VAL A 160 -8.70 6.55 -5.79
C VAL A 160 -8.38 5.92 -4.44
N ALA A 161 -7.25 5.21 -4.33
CA ALA A 161 -6.84 4.49 -3.14
C ALA A 161 -6.85 5.41 -1.90
N LEU A 162 -6.34 6.64 -2.08
CA LEU A 162 -6.19 7.64 -1.03
C LEU A 162 -7.37 8.60 -0.89
N ASN A 163 -8.33 8.57 -1.82
CA ASN A 163 -9.42 9.53 -1.94
C ASN A 163 -8.92 10.99 -1.96
N VAL A 164 -8.04 11.31 -2.92
CA VAL A 164 -7.48 12.65 -3.12
C VAL A 164 -7.41 13.00 -4.62
N PRO A 165 -7.36 14.29 -5.01
CA PRO A 165 -7.17 14.66 -6.40
C PRO A 165 -5.85 14.15 -6.98
N VAL A 166 -5.82 13.75 -8.27
CA VAL A 166 -4.59 13.28 -8.95
C VAL A 166 -3.46 14.33 -8.92
N GLY A 167 -3.78 15.62 -8.99
CA GLY A 167 -2.80 16.70 -8.80
C GLY A 167 -2.13 16.67 -7.41
N THR A 168 -2.84 16.21 -6.39
CA THR A 168 -2.26 15.99 -5.06
C THR A 168 -1.24 14.85 -5.10
N VAL A 169 -1.54 13.73 -5.76
CA VAL A 169 -0.62 12.61 -5.95
C VAL A 169 0.67 13.08 -6.65
N ARG A 170 0.52 13.80 -7.78
CA ARG A 170 1.66 14.36 -8.52
C ARG A 170 2.53 15.28 -7.65
N SER A 171 1.91 16.19 -6.90
CA SER A 171 2.65 17.10 -6.01
C SER A 171 3.38 16.37 -4.87
N ARG A 172 2.76 15.32 -4.29
CA ARG A 172 3.37 14.47 -3.25
C ARG A 172 4.59 13.74 -3.79
N LEU A 173 4.45 13.05 -4.93
CA LEU A 173 5.55 12.32 -5.53
C LEU A 173 6.70 13.23 -5.97
N ASN A 174 6.41 14.44 -6.46
CA ASN A 174 7.47 15.42 -6.75
C ASN A 174 8.21 15.86 -5.48
N ARG A 175 7.51 16.09 -4.35
CA ARG A 175 8.16 16.36 -3.06
C ARG A 175 9.02 15.20 -2.60
N VAL A 176 8.52 13.97 -2.69
CA VAL A 176 9.28 12.75 -2.35
C VAL A 176 10.55 12.67 -3.20
N ARG A 177 10.46 12.86 -4.52
CA ARG A 177 11.61 12.83 -5.42
C ARG A 177 12.67 13.87 -5.03
N ARG A 178 12.25 15.11 -4.72
CA ARG A 178 13.18 16.16 -4.25
C ARG A 178 13.85 15.81 -2.93
N LYS A 179 13.13 15.16 -2.01
CA LYS A 179 13.66 14.78 -0.70
C LYS A 179 14.57 13.55 -0.75
N LEU A 180 14.30 12.58 -1.61
CA LEU A 180 15.11 11.36 -1.77
C LEU A 180 16.24 11.50 -2.80
N GLY A 181 16.27 12.58 -3.59
CA GLY A 181 17.33 12.86 -4.56
C GLY A 181 17.50 11.73 -5.59
N ALA A 182 18.74 11.34 -5.88
CA ALA A 182 19.08 10.27 -6.83
C ALA A 182 18.46 8.91 -6.46
N ALA A 183 18.26 8.62 -5.17
CA ALA A 183 17.60 7.40 -4.74
C ALA A 183 16.11 7.39 -5.12
N GLY A 184 15.43 8.55 -5.13
CA GLY A 184 14.04 8.66 -5.60
C GLY A 184 13.86 8.37 -7.09
N ALA A 185 14.89 8.64 -7.92
CA ALA A 185 14.86 8.35 -9.35
C ALA A 185 14.95 6.84 -9.66
N ALA A 186 15.59 6.06 -8.78
CA ALA A 186 15.66 4.61 -8.89
C ALA A 186 14.30 3.91 -8.63
N TRP A 187 13.35 4.61 -7.99
CA TRP A 187 12.01 4.12 -7.67
C TRP A 187 10.96 4.49 -8.75
N GLY A 188 11.41 4.87 -9.95
CA GLY A 188 10.52 5.15 -11.09
C GLY A 188 9.72 6.45 -11.00
N ILE A 189 9.94 7.27 -9.97
CA ILE A 189 9.18 8.49 -9.71
C ILE A 189 9.39 9.51 -10.85
N GLY A 190 8.44 9.57 -11.79
CA GLY A 190 8.40 10.54 -12.90
C GLY A 190 8.61 9.99 -14.32
N ARG A 191 8.50 8.67 -14.59
CA ARG A 191 8.59 8.10 -15.95
C ARG A 191 7.24 7.76 -16.62
N GLU A 192 6.13 8.37 -16.20
CA GLU A 192 4.77 7.95 -16.59
C GLU A 192 4.09 8.79 -17.68
N GLU A 193 4.82 9.38 -18.63
CA GLU A 193 4.18 9.82 -19.88
C GLU A 193 3.89 8.65 -20.85
N GLY A 194 4.22 7.40 -20.48
CA GLY A 194 4.11 6.23 -21.39
C GLY A 194 3.30 5.02 -20.90
N ARG A 195 2.67 5.05 -19.71
CA ARG A 195 1.82 3.93 -19.23
C ARG A 195 0.33 4.07 -19.57
N ASP A 196 -0.08 5.27 -20.01
CA ASP A 196 -1.47 5.58 -20.42
C ASP A 196 -1.91 4.86 -21.71
N GLY A 197 -1.01 4.11 -22.37
CA GLY A 197 -1.24 3.45 -23.66
C GLY A 197 -1.47 1.93 -23.64
N ARG A 198 -1.58 1.27 -22.47
CA ARG A 198 -1.72 -0.21 -22.40
C ARG A 198 -3.06 -0.74 -21.90
N VAL A 199 -4.13 0.06 -21.98
CA VAL A 199 -5.51 -0.43 -21.79
C VAL A 199 -6.28 -0.46 -23.13
N GLN A 200 -5.62 -0.28 -24.27
CA GLN A 200 -6.21 -0.57 -25.58
C GLN A 200 -5.29 -1.51 -26.36
N GLN A 201 -5.88 -2.63 -26.79
CA GLN A 201 -5.36 -3.68 -27.67
C GLN A 201 -4.66 -4.86 -26.97
N GLY A 202 -5.37 -5.99 -26.94
CA GLY A 202 -4.87 -7.31 -26.58
C GLY A 202 -5.99 -8.33 -26.71
N ALA A 203 -6.13 -8.87 -27.93
CA ALA A 203 -7.14 -9.79 -28.46
C ALA A 203 -7.45 -11.03 -27.61
#